data_AF-L0GST7-F1
#
_entry.id   AF-L0GST7-F1
#
_cell.length_a   1.000
_cell.length_b   1.000
_cell.length_c   1.000
_cell.angle_alpha   90.00
_cell.angle_beta   90.00
_cell.angle_gamma   90.00
#
_symmetry.space_group_name_H-M   'P 1'
#
loop_
_entity.id
_entity.type
_entity.pdbx_description
1 polymer ?
#
loop_
_entity_poly.entity_id
_entity_poly.type
_entity_poly.pdbx_seq_one_letter_code
_entity_poly.pdbx_strand_id
1 'polypeptide(L)' 'MRTGFEVVDIDRIEGRPEYLRMTALTYLIGAVYERLVNLTPRLARFRVLLAAELRKADAGL' A
#
# COMPACT_ATOMS: atom_id res chain seq x y z
N MET A 1 9.54 -4.51 22.83
CA MET A 1 10.36 -3.36 22.37
C MET A 1 9.43 -2.32 21.78
N ARG A 2 9.44 -1.07 22.28
CA ARG A 2 8.75 0.10 21.69
C ARG A 2 9.85 1.00 21.12
N THR A 3 9.71 1.45 19.87
CA THR A 3 10.78 2.12 19.10
C THR A 3 10.85 3.64 19.30
N GLY A 4 10.01 4.23 20.16
CA GLY A 4 9.96 5.68 20.40
C GLY A 4 9.16 6.48 19.36
N PHE A 5 8.49 5.79 18.43
CA PHE A 5 7.61 6.40 17.43
C PHE A 5 6.16 6.03 17.70
N GLU A 6 5.26 6.98 17.45
CA GLU A 6 3.81 6.80 17.41
C GLU A 6 3.40 6.46 15.97
N VAL A 7 2.58 5.43 15.80
CA VAL A 7 2.00 5.09 14.50
C VAL A 7 0.85 6.05 14.26
N VAL A 8 0.99 6.92 13.25
CA VAL A 8 -0.07 7.86 12.84
C VAL A 8 -1.04 7.17 11.90
N ASP A 9 -0.52 6.52 10.88
CA ASP A 9 -1.33 5.83 9.89
C ASP A 9 -0.57 4.65 9.27
N ILE A 10 -1.34 3.64 8.84
CA ILE A 10 -0.83 2.54 8.02
C ILE A 10 -1.84 2.32 6.91
N ASP A 11 -1.44 2.70 5.69
CA ASP A 11 -2.25 2.51 4.50
C ASP A 11 -1.62 1.49 3.57
N ARG A 12 -2.45 0.94 2.68
CA ARG A 12 -2.03 0.09 1.58
C ARG A 12 -2.44 0.71 0.26
N ILE A 13 -1.50 0.78 -0.67
CA ILE A 13 -1.65 1.48 -1.94
C ILE A 13 -1.41 0.50 -3.07
N GLU A 14 -2.27 0.51 -4.08
CA GLU A 14 -2.02 -0.18 -5.34
C GLU A 14 -1.93 0.84 -6.45
N GLY A 15 -0.77 0.86 -7.10
CA GLY A 15 -0.49 1.72 -8.24
C GLY A 15 -0.60 0.93 -9.55
N ARG A 16 0.05 1.44 -10.60
CA ARG A 16 0.11 0.70 -11.87
C ARG A 16 0.81 -0.64 -11.67
N PRO A 17 0.36 -1.71 -12.34
CA PRO A 17 0.88 -3.07 -12.17
C PRO A 17 2.22 -3.24 -12.92
N GLU A 18 3.24 -2.47 -12.55
CA GLU A 18 4.55 -2.47 -13.23
C GLU A 18 5.24 -3.82 -13.12
N TYR A 19 5.07 -4.51 -12.00
CA TYR A 19 5.54 -5.87 -11.75
C TYR A 19 4.84 -6.94 -12.60
N LEU A 20 3.75 -6.61 -13.32
CA LEU A 20 3.07 -7.51 -14.25
C LEU A 20 3.30 -7.15 -15.73
N ARG A 21 4.19 -6.20 -16.04
CA ARG A 21 4.52 -5.77 -17.42
C ARG A 21 5.34 -6.76 -18.26
N MET A 22 5.55 -7.98 -17.78
CA MET A 22 6.34 -9.00 -18.49
C MET A 22 5.73 -9.37 -19.84
N THR A 23 4.40 -9.41 -19.93
CA THR A 23 3.66 -9.65 -21.18
C THR A 23 2.44 -8.74 -21.26
N ALA A 24 1.90 -8.53 -22.47
CA ALA A 24 0.67 -7.75 -22.66
C ALA A 24 -0.52 -8.36 -21.90
N LEU A 25 -0.62 -9.69 -21.87
CA LEU A 25 -1.70 -10.40 -21.16
C LEU A 25 -1.60 -10.18 -19.65
N THR A 26 -0.42 -10.40 -19.06
CA THR A 26 -0.22 -10.20 -17.61
C THR A 26 -0.43 -8.74 -17.22
N TYR A 27 -0.06 -7.79 -18.09
CA TYR A 27 -0.33 -6.38 -17.85
C TYR A 27 -1.82 -6.05 -17.82
N LEU A 28 -2.59 -6.63 -18.75
CA LEU A 28 -4.05 -6.43 -18.79
C LEU A 28 -4.73 -7.02 -17.55
N ILE A 29 -4.30 -8.22 -17.12
CA ILE A 29 -4.77 -8.82 -15.86
C ILE A 29 -4.43 -7.92 -14.68
N GLY A 30 -3.20 -7.40 -14.63
CA GLY A 30 -2.78 -6.45 -13.61
C GLY A 30 -3.62 -5.17 -13.59
N ALA A 31 -4.00 -4.64 -14.74
CA ALA A 31 -4.82 -3.43 -14.82
C ALA A 31 -6.26 -3.66 -14.32
N VAL A 32 -6.82 -4.85 -14.56
CA VAL A 32 -8.12 -5.25 -13.97
C VAL A 32 -7.98 -5.42 -12.46
N TYR A 33 -6.93 -6.08 -12.01
CA TYR A 33 -6.65 -6.28 -10.59
C TYR A 33 -6.52 -4.95 -9.85
N GLU A 34 -5.68 -4.03 -10.34
CA GLU A 34 -5.50 -2.67 -9.82
C GLU A 34 -6.86 -1.99 -9.60
N ARG A 35 -7.70 -1.98 -10.64
CA ARG A 35 -9.03 -1.37 -10.54
C ARG A 35 -9.86 -2.03 -9.45
N LEU A 36 -9.92 -3.36 -9.41
CA LEU A 36 -10.72 -4.09 -8.43
C LEU A 36 -10.29 -3.78 -6.98
N VAL A 37 -9.00 -3.84 -6.67
CA VAL A 37 -8.52 -3.62 -5.29
C VAL A 37 -8.61 -2.16 -4.84
N ASN A 38 -8.74 -1.23 -5.77
CA ASN A 38 -8.94 0.20 -5.49
C ASN A 38 -10.43 0.60 -5.34
N LEU A 39 -11.39 -0.27 -5.66
CA LEU A 39 -12.83 0.05 -5.53
C LEU A 39 -13.30 0.21 -4.09
N THR A 40 -12.69 -0.50 -3.13
CA THR A 40 -13.15 -0.48 -1.73
C THR A 40 -12.01 -0.70 -0.74
N PRO A 41 -12.03 -0.03 0.44
CA PRO A 41 -11.05 -0.27 1.51
C PRO A 41 -10.98 -1.72 1.99
N ARG A 42 -12.06 -2.50 1.84
CA ARG A 42 -12.06 -3.93 2.23
C ARG A 42 -11.05 -4.76 1.42
N LEU A 43 -10.78 -4.36 0.18
CA LEU A 43 -9.80 -5.01 -0.68
C LEU A 43 -8.39 -4.41 -0.52
N ALA A 44 -8.23 -3.37 0.30
CA ALA A 44 -6.93 -2.75 0.54
C ALA A 44 -5.88 -3.75 1.04
N ARG A 45 -6.30 -4.85 1.70
CA ARG A 45 -5.39 -5.91 2.16
C ARG A 45 -4.60 -6.57 1.03
N PHE A 46 -5.10 -6.54 -0.21
CA PHE A 46 -4.49 -7.17 -1.38
C PHE A 46 -3.54 -6.24 -2.12
N ARG A 47 -3.56 -4.94 -1.82
CA ARG A 47 -2.65 -3.96 -2.41
C ARG A 47 -1.22 -4.24 -1.95
N VAL A 48 -0.26 -4.12 -2.86
CA VAL A 48 1.12 -4.54 -2.63
C VAL A 48 1.91 -3.55 -1.79
N LEU A 49 1.74 -2.25 -1.99
CA LEU A 49 2.51 -1.25 -1.27
C LEU A 49 1.92 -1.02 0.12
N LEU A 50 2.78 -1.05 1.13
CA LEU A 50 2.46 -0.64 2.49
C LEU A 50 3.15 0.70 2.75
N ALA A 51 2.36 1.72 3.06
CA ALA A 51 2.85 3.03 3.49
C ALA A 51 2.51 3.19 4.97
N ALA A 52 3.51 3.50 5.80
CA ALA A 52 3.31 3.75 7.21
C ALA A 52 3.82 5.15 7.56
N GLU A 53 2.97 5.95 8.18
CA GLU A 53 3.33 7.24 8.76
C GLU A 53 3.63 7.05 10.24
N LEU A 54 4.87 7.37 10.61
CA LEU A 54 5.36 7.28 11.98
C LEU A 54 5.77 8.67 12.44
N ARG A 55 5.20 9.13 13.55
CA ARG A 55 5.58 10.38 14.19
C ARG A 55 6.56 10.08 15.31
N LYS A 56 7.67 10.82 15.36
CA LYS A 56 8.53 10.79 16.54
C LYS A 56 7.69 11.30 17.70
N ALA A 57 7.47 10.46 18.73
CA ALA A 57 6.81 10.93 19.93
C ALA A 57 7.67 12.08 20.47
N ASP A 58 7.06 13.23 20.75
CA ASP A 58 7.76 14.40 21.28
C ASP A 58 8.71 13.93 22.38
N ALA A 59 10.01 14.07 22.13
CA ALA A 59 10.99 13.94 23.19
C ALA A 59 10.79 15.20 24.02
N GLY A 60 9.89 15.09 25.02
CA GLY A 60 9.68 16.16 25.98
C GLY A 60 11.02 16.71 26.40
N LEU A 61 11.20 18.01 26.17
CA LEU A 61 12.23 18.85 26.77
C LEU A 61 12.36 18.55 28.26
#